data_AF-A0A0Q9LBX5-F1
#
_entry.id   AF-A0A0Q9LBX5-F1
#
_cell.length_a   1.000
_cell.length_b   1.000
_cell.length_c   1.000
_cell.angle_alpha   90.00
_cell.angle_beta   90.00
_cell.angle_gamma   90.00
#
_symmetry.space_group_name_H-M   'P 1'
#
loop_
_entity.id
_entity.type
_entity.pdbx_description
1 polymer ?
#
loop_
_entity_poly.entity_id
_entity_poly.type
_entity_poly.pdbx_seq_one_letter_code
_entity_poly.pdbx_strand_id
1 'polypeptide(L)' 'MSNRYKVRAYCSSRECDYVHKEDVIQAINFETAYGLALYYNDIPSKPSCPKCGESMAFYSHSIIDEPWLP' A
#
# COMPACT_ATOMS: atom_id res chain seq x y z
N MET A 1 7.55 -18.90 -5.45
CA MET A 1 6.93 -17.74 -6.11
C MET A 1 7.06 -16.57 -5.15
N SER A 2 8.00 -15.65 -5.41
CA SER A 2 8.26 -14.55 -4.49
C SER A 2 7.13 -13.51 -4.64
N ASN A 3 6.41 -13.21 -3.56
CA ASN A 3 5.26 -12.30 -3.56
C ASN A 3 5.74 -10.85 -3.76
N ARG A 4 6.01 -10.49 -5.02
CA ARG A 4 6.57 -9.21 -5.47
C ARG A 4 5.53 -8.09 -5.55
N TYR A 5 4.24 -8.43 -5.54
CA TYR A 5 3.13 -7.47 -5.64
C TYR A 5 2.40 -7.35 -4.32
N LYS A 6 2.18 -6.10 -3.92
CA LYS A 6 1.83 -5.70 -2.57
C LYS A 6 0.90 -4.50 -2.63
N VAL A 7 0.03 -4.33 -1.64
CA VAL A 7 -0.70 -3.08 -1.39
C VAL A 7 -0.18 -2.50 -0.10
N ARG A 8 0.17 -1.22 -0.11
CA ARG A 8 0.62 -0.47 1.07
C ARG A 8 -0.42 0.57 1.44
N ALA A 9 -0.46 0.89 2.73
CA ALA A 9 -1.25 1.97 3.26
C ALA A 9 -0.35 3.13 3.72
N TYR A 10 -0.82 4.37 3.56
CA TYR A 10 -0.16 5.57 4.06
C TYR A 10 -1.18 6.56 4.60
N CYS A 11 -0.73 7.49 5.45
CA CYS A 11 -1.61 8.57 5.89
C CYS A 11 -1.89 9.53 4.73
N SER A 12 -3.15 9.88 4.49
CA SER A 12 -3.50 10.83 3.42
C SER A 12 -3.04 12.27 3.68
N SER A 13 -2.79 12.63 4.95
CA SER A 13 -2.29 13.95 5.31
C SER A 13 -0.82 14.11 4.93
N ARG A 14 -0.52 15.22 4.24
CA ARG A 14 0.84 15.61 3.84
C ARG A 14 1.70 16.09 5.00
N GLU A 15 1.08 16.46 6.11
CA GLU A 15 1.76 16.98 7.31
C GLU A 15 2.04 15.87 8.33
N CYS A 16 1.45 14.68 8.13
CA CYS A 16 1.62 13.56 9.02
C CYS A 16 2.80 12.68 8.57
N ASP A 17 3.86 12.68 9.37
CA ASP A 17 5.03 11.82 9.18
C ASP A 17 4.78 10.40 9.71
N TYR A 18 3.69 9.77 9.26
CA TYR A 18 3.36 8.40 9.58
C TYR A 18 3.84 7.47 8.47
N VAL A 19 4.88 6.69 8.77
CA VAL A 19 5.51 5.75 7.84
C VAL A 19 5.35 4.34 8.37
N HIS A 20 4.31 3.61 7.93
CA HIS A 20 4.25 2.16 8.14
C HIS A 20 4.67 1.42 6.87
N LYS A 21 5.84 0.78 6.93
CA LYS A 21 6.38 -0.06 5.85
C LYS A 21 5.88 -1.50 5.89
N GLU A 22 5.17 -1.87 6.95
CA GLU A 22 4.93 -3.26 7.37
C GLU A 22 3.50 -3.74 7.08
N ASP A 23 2.52 -2.82 7.02
CA ASP A 23 1.13 -3.15 6.69
C ASP A 23 0.98 -3.40 5.18
N VAL A 24 1.24 -4.65 4.80
CA VAL A 24 1.33 -5.05 3.40
C VAL A 24 0.36 -6.19 3.11
N ILE A 25 -0.62 -5.92 2.25
CA ILE A 25 -1.50 -6.95 1.70
C ILE A 25 -0.80 -7.55 0.48
N GLN A 26 -0.62 -8.87 0.46
CA GLN A 26 0.04 -9.56 -0.64
C GLN A 26 -0.94 -9.74 -1.81
N ALA A 27 -0.44 -9.56 -3.03
CA ALA A 27 -1.20 -9.74 -4.26
C ALA A 27 -0.45 -10.70 -5.20
N ILE A 28 -1.21 -11.35 -6.09
CA ILE A 28 -0.68 -12.36 -7.01
C ILE A 28 0.10 -11.68 -8.16
N ASN A 29 -0.42 -10.55 -8.65
CA ASN A 29 0.14 -9.78 -9.74
C ASN A 29 -0.11 -8.27 -9.53
N PHE A 30 0.40 -7.43 -10.44
CA PHE A 30 0.20 -5.98 -10.33
C PHE A 30 -1.28 -5.58 -10.47
N GLU A 31 -2.02 -6.20 -11.37
CA GLU A 31 -3.44 -5.90 -11.63
C GLU A 31 -4.30 -6.13 -10.38
N THR A 32 -4.08 -7.26 -9.70
CA THR A 32 -4.75 -7.58 -8.43
C THR A 32 -4.35 -6.63 -7.32
N ALA A 33 -3.07 -6.23 -7.23
CA ALA A 33 -2.64 -5.20 -6.27
C ALA A 33 -3.32 -3.85 -6.54
N TYR A 34 -3.41 -3.45 -7.80
CA TYR A 34 -4.05 -2.20 -8.21
C TYR A 34 -5.55 -2.23 -7.92
N GLY A 35 -6.25 -3.31 -8.29
CA GLY A 35 -7.67 -3.48 -8.01
C GLY A 35 -7.96 -3.49 -6.50
N LEU A 36 -7.13 -4.15 -5.70
CA LEU A 36 -7.24 -4.13 -4.24
C LEU A 36 -7.05 -2.72 -3.68
N ALA A 37 -6.06 -1.96 -4.16
CA ALA A 37 -5.84 -0.59 -3.70
C ALA A 37 -7.06 0.31 -3.98
N LEU A 38 -7.65 0.20 -5.17
CA LEU A 38 -8.89 0.92 -5.51
C LEU A 38 -10.04 0.50 -4.58
N TYR A 39 -10.25 -0.81 -4.42
CA TYR A 39 -11.28 -1.34 -3.54
C TYR A 39 -11.16 -0.80 -2.12
N TYR A 40 -9.97 -0.85 -1.50
CA TYR A 40 -9.75 -0.32 -0.16
C TYR A 40 -9.91 1.20 -0.07
N ASN A 41 -9.64 1.93 -1.15
CA ASN A 41 -9.91 3.36 -1.23
C ASN A 41 -11.39 3.70 -1.44
N ASP A 42 -12.25 2.77 -1.83
CA ASP A 42 -13.69 3.01 -1.97
C ASP A 42 -14.49 2.57 -0.73
N ILE A 43 -13.89 1.78 0.17
CA ILE A 43 -14.54 1.39 1.42
C ILE A 43 -14.78 2.65 2.29
N PRO A 44 -16.01 2.90 2.76
CA PRO A 44 -16.32 4.06 3.61
C PRO A 44 -15.70 3.96 5.01
N SER A 45 -15.48 2.75 5.51
CA SER A 45 -14.82 2.48 6.80
C SER A 45 -13.30 2.31 6.64
N LYS A 46 -12.61 3.32 6.09
CA LYS A 46 -11.15 3.29 6.02
C LYS A 46 -10.56 3.37 7.44
N PRO A 47 -9.46 2.65 7.70
CA PRO A 47 -8.74 2.86 8.95
C PRO A 47 -8.25 4.31 9.04
N SER A 48 -8.32 4.85 10.26
CA SER A 48 -7.70 6.13 10.59
C SER A 48 -6.22 5.94 10.86
N CYS A 49 -5.42 6.94 10.50
CA CYS A 49 -4.01 7.00 10.83
C CYS A 49 -3.86 7.04 12.36
N PRO A 50 -3.10 6.13 12.98
CA PRO A 50 -2.95 6.08 14.43
C PRO A 50 -2.16 7.27 14.99
N LYS A 51 -1.48 8.06 14.14
CA LYS A 51 -0.71 9.24 14.56
C LYS A 51 -1.53 10.53 14.57
N CYS A 52 -2.35 10.78 13.53
CA CYS A 52 -3.07 12.05 13.38
C CYS A 52 -4.59 11.90 13.24
N GLY A 53 -5.13 10.68 13.18
CA GLY A 53 -6.58 10.43 13.06
C GLY A 53 -7.14 10.55 11.63
N GLU A 54 -6.39 11.13 10.69
CA GLU A 54 -6.78 11.29 9.28
C GLU A 54 -6.98 9.94 8.58
N SER A 55 -7.79 9.92 7.52
CA SER A 55 -8.04 8.69 6.77
C SER A 55 -6.76 8.14 6.12
N MET A 56 -6.60 6.82 6.15
CA MET A 56 -5.54 6.16 5.40
C MET A 56 -5.91 6.03 3.90
N ALA A 57 -4.89 6.00 3.06
CA ALA A 57 -4.99 5.77 1.63
C ALA A 57 -4.13 4.57 1.22
N PHE A 58 -4.55 3.86 0.18
CA PHE A 58 -3.93 2.61 -0.26
C PHE A 58 -3.37 2.74 -1.66
N TYR A 59 -2.21 2.12 -1.93
CA TYR A 59 -1.60 2.11 -3.27
C TYR A 59 -0.95 0.77 -3.58
N SER A 60 -0.94 0.40 -4.87
CA SER A 60 -0.22 -0.77 -5.33
C SER A 60 1.29 -0.52 -5.30
N HIS A 61 2.02 -1.51 -4.81
CA HIS A 61 3.46 -1.50 -4.71
C HIS A 61 4.02 -2.78 -5.33
N SER A 62 5.03 -2.64 -6.18
CA SER A 62 5.76 -3.77 -6.74
C SER A 62 7.24 -3.60 -6.45
N ILE A 63 7.90 -4.71 -6.12
CA ILE A 63 9.36 -4.76 -6.01
C ILE A 63 9.88 -5.20 -7.37
N ILE A 64 10.55 -4.28 -8.06
CA ILE A 64 11.39 -4.60 -9.21
C ILE A 64 12.70 -5.08 -8.61
N ASP A 65 13.00 -6.37 -8.73
CA ASP A 65 14.36 -6.84 -8.44
C ASP A 65 15.26 -6.19 -9.50
N GLU A 66 16.22 -5.37 -9.06
CA GLU A 66 17.26 -4.87 -9.96
C GLU A 66 17.93 -6.09 -10.61
N PRO A 67 18.03 -6.16 -11.95
CA PRO A 67 18.84 -7.19 -12.56
C PRO A 67 20.26 -7.00 -12.04
N TRP A 68 20.84 -8.06 -11.47
CA TRP A 68 22.28 -8.12 -11.20
C TRP A 68 22.98 -7.82 -12.53
N LEU A 69 23.43 -6.58 -12.71
CA LEU A 69 24.32 -6.22 -13.81
C LEU A 69 25.69 -6.83 -13.43
N PRO A 70 26.27 -7.68 -14.28
CA PRO A 70 27.56 -8.32 -14.01
C PRO A 70 28.72 -7.30 -13.95
#